data_AF-A0A5C4L5Q0-F1
#
_entry.id   AF-A0A5C4L5Q0-F1
#
_cell.length_a   1.000
_cell.length_b   1.000
_cell.length_c   1.000
_cell.angle_alpha   90.00
_cell.angle_beta   90.00
_cell.angle_gamma   90.00
#
_symmetry.space_group_name_H-M   'P 1'
#
loop_
_entity.id
_entity.type
_entity.pdbx_description
1 polymer ?
#
loop_
_entity_poly.entity_id
_entity_poly.type
_entity_poly.pdbx_seq_one_letter_code
_entity_poly.pdbx_strand_id
1 'polypeptide(L)' 'MMIATNSLADPLPLVAALAEELAFAVTSDLMAEQYRRPSPALDQLAAAKAFLDRHQHPIGPNAQEAIEIATAQGGLPS' A
#
# COMPACT_ATOMS: atom_id res chain seq x y z
N MET A 1 27.31 1.05 25.77
CA MET A 1 25.94 0.61 26.09
C MET A 1 25.12 0.83 24.83
N MET A 2 24.85 -0.22 24.05
CA MET A 2 23.98 -0.12 22.87
C MET A 2 22.55 -0.20 23.37
N ILE A 3 21.81 0.90 23.32
CA ILE A 3 20.36 0.88 23.50
C ILE A 3 19.80 0.23 22.25
N ALA A 4 19.37 -1.02 22.35
CA ALA A 4 18.53 -1.63 21.33
C ALA A 4 17.24 -0.81 21.28
N THR A 5 17.13 0.07 20.29
CA THR A 5 15.88 0.74 19.95
C THR A 5 14.87 -0.34 19.69
N ASN A 6 13.80 -0.36 20.49
CA ASN A 6 12.73 -1.33 20.41
C ASN A 6 12.11 -1.27 19.00
N SER A 7 12.60 -2.12 18.09
CA SER A 7 12.21 -2.13 16.66
C SER A 7 10.73 -2.44 16.44
N LEU A 8 10.01 -2.86 17.49
CA LEU A 8 8.56 -3.05 17.51
C LEU A 8 7.78 -1.74 17.71
N ALA A 9 8.45 -0.62 18.01
CA ALA A 9 7.81 0.69 18.16
C ALA A 9 7.66 1.45 16.84
N ASP A 10 8.36 1.02 15.79
CA ASP A 10 8.27 1.62 14.46
C ASP A 10 7.21 0.88 13.64
N PRO A 11 6.04 1.51 13.36
CA PRO A 11 4.99 0.86 12.59
C PRO A 11 5.33 0.75 11.10
N LEU A 12 6.34 1.47 10.59
CA LEU A 12 6.57 1.62 9.15
C LEU A 12 6.85 0.29 8.45
N PRO A 13 7.71 -0.61 8.96
CA PRO A 13 7.96 -1.89 8.30
C PRO A 13 6.73 -2.80 8.28
N LEU A 14 5.92 -2.76 9.35
CA LEU A 14 4.68 -3.55 9.42
C LEU A 14 3.63 -3.02 8.43
N VAL A 15 3.46 -1.70 8.34
CA VAL A 15 2.54 -1.09 7.38
C VAL A 15 2.98 -1.40 5.95
N ALA A 16 4.28 -1.33 5.65
CA ALA A 16 4.80 -1.68 4.33
C ALA A 16 4.55 -3.17 3.99
N ALA A 17 4.78 -4.09 4.93
CA ALA A 17 4.51 -5.51 4.73
C ALA A 17 3.01 -5.80 4.53
N LEU A 18 2.14 -5.18 5.34
CA LEU A 18 0.69 -5.36 5.21
C LEU A 18 0.15 -4.76 3.90
N ALA A 19 0.71 -3.65 3.43
CA ALA A 19 0.37 -3.09 2.13
C ALA A 19 0.73 -4.08 1.00
N GLU A 20 1.88 -4.74 1.09
CA GLU A 20 2.30 -5.74 0.10
C GLU A 20 1.37 -6.96 0.06
N GLU A 21 0.98 -7.49 1.23
CA GLU A 21 0.02 -8.59 1.33
C GLU A 21 -1.37 -8.19 0.81
N LEU A 22 -1.81 -6.96 1.11
CA LEU A 22 -3.06 -6.44 0.60
C LEU A 22 -3.03 -6.28 -0.93
N ALA A 23 -1.92 -5.78 -1.47
CA ALA A 23 -1.72 -5.66 -2.91
C ALA A 23 -1.84 -7.02 -3.60
N PHE A 24 -1.18 -8.04 -3.06
CA PHE A 24 -1.29 -9.41 -3.56
C PHE A 24 -2.73 -9.91 -3.56
N ALA A 25 -3.49 -9.66 -2.49
CA ALA A 25 -4.88 -10.09 -2.39
C ALA A 25 -5.80 -9.41 -3.42
N VAL A 26 -5.53 -8.16 -3.81
CA VAL A 26 -6.36 -7.41 -4.78
C VAL A 26 -5.89 -7.53 -6.23
N THR A 27 -4.74 -8.16 -6.50
CA THR A 27 -4.19 -8.28 -7.85
C THR A 27 -5.14 -8.94 -8.83
N SER A 28 -5.83 -10.02 -8.43
CA SER A 28 -6.77 -10.71 -9.31
C SER A 28 -7.94 -9.81 -9.70
N ASP A 29 -8.45 -9.03 -8.76
CA ASP A 29 -9.53 -8.09 -9.00
C ASP A 29 -9.05 -6.91 -9.87
N LEU A 30 -7.80 -6.45 -9.71
CA LEU A 30 -7.17 -5.39 -10.53
C LEU A 30 -7.05 -5.77 -12.00
N MET A 31 -6.90 -7.06 -12.26
CA MET A 31 -6.81 -7.62 -13.61
C MET A 31 -8.18 -7.94 -14.20
N ALA A 32 -9.16 -8.29 -13.37
CA ALA A 32 -10.46 -8.79 -13.82
C ALA A 32 -11.53 -7.70 -13.93
N GLU A 33 -11.53 -6.72 -13.02
CA GLU A 33 -12.54 -5.66 -12.96
C GLU A 33 -11.95 -4.32 -13.40
N GLN A 34 -12.64 -3.59 -14.29
CA GLN A 34 -12.37 -2.17 -14.47
C GLN A 34 -12.78 -1.46 -13.18
N TYR A 35 -11.82 -1.07 -12.34
CA TYR A 35 -12.02 -0.44 -11.03
C TYR A 35 -12.58 0.99 -11.10
N ARG A 36 -13.60 1.23 -11.92
CA ARG A 36 -14.44 2.44 -11.86
C ARG A 36 -15.33 2.46 -10.61
N ARG A 37 -15.33 1.40 -9.80
CA ARG A 37 -16.11 1.30 -8.56
C ARG A 37 -15.20 1.49 -7.34
N PRO A 38 -15.65 2.23 -6.33
CA PRO A 38 -14.92 2.38 -5.07
C PRO A 38 -14.55 1.02 -4.46
N SER A 39 -13.29 0.86 -4.06
CA SER A 39 -12.80 -0.35 -3.40
C SER A 39 -12.13 0.02 -2.07
N PRO A 40 -12.67 -0.43 -0.93
CA PRO A 40 -12.07 -0.17 0.37
C PRO A 40 -10.62 -0.66 0.47
N ALA A 41 -10.27 -1.73 -0.24
CA ALA A 41 -8.91 -2.25 -0.24
C ALA A 41 -7.94 -1.31 -0.98
N LEU A 42 -8.37 -0.71 -2.10
CA LEU A 42 -7.59 0.31 -2.81
C LEU A 42 -7.44 1.58 -1.97
N ASP A 43 -8.49 1.99 -1.26
CA ASP A 43 -8.43 3.14 -0.35
C ASP A 43 -7.41 2.92 0.79
N GLN A 44 -7.34 1.69 1.33
CA GLN A 44 -6.35 1.33 2.36
C GLN A 44 -4.93 1.27 1.79
N LEU A 45 -4.74 0.78 0.56
CA LEU A 45 -3.43 0.83 -0.12
C LEU A 45 -2.96 2.27 -0.32
N ALA A 46 -3.85 3.15 -0.80
CA ALA A 46 -3.54 4.57 -0.96
C ALA A 46 -3.21 5.24 0.39
N ALA A 47 -3.96 4.93 1.45
CA ALA A 47 -3.69 5.44 2.79
C ALA A 47 -2.35 4.95 3.35
N ALA A 48 -2.01 3.66 3.13
CA ALA A 48 -0.73 3.10 3.52
C ALA A 48 0.43 3.79 2.78
N LYS A 49 0.30 4.00 1.47
CA LYS A 49 1.29 4.76 0.69
C LYS A 49 1.48 6.18 1.21
N ALA A 50 0.39 6.93 1.42
CA ALA A 50 0.47 8.30 1.94
C ALA A 50 1.06 8.36 3.36
N PHE A 51 0.86 7.32 4.18
CA PHE A 51 1.52 7.20 5.46
C PHE A 51 3.03 6.98 5.28
N LEU A 52 3.45 5.97 4.51
CA LEU A 52 4.86 5.65 4.29
C LEU A 52 5.64 6.81 3.64
N ASP A 53 5.05 7.48 2.64
CA ASP A 53 5.65 8.63 1.96
C ASP A 53 5.93 9.80 2.93
N ARG A 54 4.99 10.10 3.84
CA ARG A 54 5.17 11.14 4.88
C ARG A 54 6.34 10.84 5.83
N HIS A 55 6.64 9.56 6.01
CA HIS A 55 7.74 9.09 6.84
C HIS A 55 9.00 8.75 6.03
N GLN A 56 9.03 9.06 4.73
CA GLN A 56 10.14 8.74 3.82
C GLN A 56 10.51 7.24 3.81
N HIS A 57 9.53 6.38 4.09
CA HIS A 57 9.70 4.94 4.08
C HIS A 57 9.25 4.37 2.73
N PRO A 58 10.02 3.44 2.11
CA PRO A 58 9.61 2.84 0.86
C PRO A 58 8.35 1.98 1.04
N ILE A 59 7.48 2.00 0.04
CA ILE A 59 6.43 1.00 -0.13
C ILE A 59 6.98 -0.19 -0.94
N GLY A 60 6.40 -1.38 -0.74
CA GLY A 60 6.77 -2.55 -1.50
C GLY A 60 6.39 -2.45 -2.99
N PRO A 61 7.07 -3.21 -3.86
CA PRO A 61 6.89 -3.10 -5.32
C PRO A 61 5.48 -3.51 -5.77
N ASN A 62 4.88 -4.56 -5.21
CA ASN A 62 3.54 -4.98 -5.63
C ASN A 62 2.49 -3.96 -5.17
N ALA A 63 2.65 -3.40 -3.97
CA ALA A 63 1.77 -2.34 -3.50
C ALA A 63 1.92 -1.04 -4.31
N GLN A 64 3.13 -0.69 -4.74
CA GLN A 64 3.35 0.43 -5.66
C GLN A 64 2.67 0.19 -7.02
N GLU A 65 2.87 -0.99 -7.61
CA GLU A 65 2.25 -1.36 -8.90
C GLU A 65 0.73 -1.37 -8.83
N ALA A 66 0.16 -1.95 -7.76
CA ALA A 66 -1.28 -1.98 -7.54
C ALA A 66 -1.90 -0.58 -7.49
N ILE A 67 -1.23 0.37 -6.84
CA ILE A 67 -1.66 1.77 -6.77
C ILE A 67 -1.59 2.42 -8.15
N GLU A 68 -0.50 2.22 -8.90
CA GLU A 68 -0.34 2.79 -10.24
C GLU A 68 -1.42 2.30 -11.20
N ILE A 69 -1.70 1.00 -11.18
CA ILE A 69 -2.78 0.39 -11.98
C ILE A 69 -4.14 0.96 -11.55
N ALA A 70 -4.42 1.00 -10.24
CA ALA A 70 -5.67 1.53 -9.71
C ALA A 70 -5.90 3.00 -10.09
N THR A 71 -4.87 3.84 -10.01
CA THR A 71 -4.93 5.25 -10.44
C THR A 71 -5.15 5.35 -11.95
N ALA A 72 -4.45 4.56 -12.77
CA ALA A 72 -4.62 4.54 -14.22
C ALA A 72 -6.03 4.10 -14.66
N GLN A 73 -6.69 3.25 -13.87
CA GLN A 73 -8.06 2.81 -14.11
C GLN A 73 -9.13 3.78 -13.57
N GLY A 74 -8.73 4.83 -12.83
CA GLY A 74 -9.63 5.79 -12.20
C GLY A 74 -10.27 5.29 -10.89
N GLY A 75 -9.74 4.22 -10.31
CA GLY A 75 -10.18 3.68 -9.01
C GLY A 75 -9.59 4.41 -7.81
N LEU A 76 -8.52 5.17 -8.03
CA LEU A 76 -7.91 6.07 -7.05
C LEU A 76 -7.72 7.47 -7.65
N PRO A 77 -7.73 8.53 -6.83
CA PRO A 77 -7.36 9.86 -7.29
C PRO A 77 -5.89 9.89 -7.72
N SER A 78 -5.63 10.66 -8.79
CA SER A 78 -4.27 10.93 -9.31
C SER A 78 -3.50 11.93 -8.48
#